data_AF-A0A7S0F6T0-F1
#
_entry.id   AF-A0A7S0F6T0-F1
#
_cell.length_a   1.000
_cell.length_b   1.000
_cell.length_c   1.000
_cell.angle_alpha   90.00
_cell.angle_beta   90.00
_cell.angle_gamma   90.00
#
_symmetry.space_group_name_H-M   'P 1'
#
loop_
_entity.id
_entity.type
_entity.pdbx_description
1 polymer ?
#
loop_
_entity_poly.entity_id
_entity_poly.type
_entity_poly.pdbx_seq_one_letter_code
_entity_poly.pdbx_strand_id
1 'polypeptide(L)'
;GMTQQQHYAGIEAVDKYYSNRQLKWKALADAHNCTYIPAASPGFNDLGVRLEADHPPLSRRLTPEMEEGTLFRAGLSRATKMTDPAARNMIMINSFNEWHEDTQI
;
A
#
# COMPACT_ATOMS: atom_id res chain seq x y z
N GLY A 1 -1.92 24.98 -9.41
CA GLY A 1 -2.84 24.05 -8.75
C GLY A 1 -2.40 22.65 -9.10
N MET A 2 -2.13 21.82 -8.09
CA MET A 2 -1.64 20.45 -8.29
C MET A 2 -2.63 19.67 -9.16
N THR A 3 -2.14 19.02 -10.21
CA THR A 3 -2.97 18.31 -11.19
C THR A 3 -3.51 17.02 -10.59
N GLN A 4 -4.80 16.72 -10.81
CA GLN A 4 -5.50 15.56 -10.24
C GLN A 4 -4.77 14.21 -10.37
N GLN A 5 -3.88 14.04 -11.35
CA GLN A 5 -3.08 12.82 -11.53
C GLN A 5 -2.12 12.49 -10.38
N GLN A 6 -1.76 13.47 -9.54
CA GLN A 6 -0.68 13.28 -8.56
C GLN A 6 -1.03 12.35 -7.38
N HIS A 7 -2.31 12.07 -7.14
CA HIS A 7 -2.77 11.29 -5.98
C HIS A 7 -3.26 9.87 -6.30
N TYR A 8 -3.37 9.52 -7.58
CA TYR A 8 -3.81 8.20 -8.00
C TYR A 8 -2.62 7.38 -8.43
N ALA A 9 -2.40 6.21 -7.80
CA ALA A 9 -1.25 5.38 -8.13
C ALA A 9 -1.30 4.84 -9.57
N GLY A 10 -2.48 4.49 -10.07
CA GLY A 10 -2.62 3.64 -11.24
C GLY A 10 -2.13 2.21 -10.98
N ILE A 11 -2.58 1.27 -11.82
CA ILE A 11 -2.24 -0.15 -11.64
C ILE A 11 -0.74 -0.42 -11.84
N GLU A 12 -0.10 0.30 -12.77
CA GLU A 12 1.33 0.15 -13.07
C GLU A 12 2.21 0.49 -11.87
N ALA A 13 1.88 1.55 -11.11
CA ALA A 13 2.66 1.90 -9.92
C ALA A 13 2.48 0.87 -8.81
N VAL A 14 1.27 0.32 -8.64
CA VAL A 14 1.02 -0.79 -7.71
C VAL A 14 1.85 -2.01 -8.10
N ASP A 15 1.80 -2.40 -9.37
CA ASP A 15 2.59 -3.53 -9.88
C ASP A 15 4.09 -3.31 -9.68
N LYS A 16 4.58 -2.10 -9.96
CA LYS A 16 5.98 -1.72 -9.72
C LYS A 16 6.34 -1.76 -8.24
N TYR A 17 5.46 -1.31 -7.34
CA TYR A 17 5.70 -1.34 -5.90
C TYR A 17 5.90 -2.78 -5.41
N TYR A 18 5.01 -3.70 -5.77
CA TYR A 18 5.11 -5.09 -5.34
C TYR A 18 6.25 -5.85 -6.05
N SER A 19 6.38 -5.70 -7.37
CA SER A 19 7.40 -6.43 -8.15
C SER A 19 8.82 -5.93 -7.93
N ASN A 20 9.03 -4.64 -7.60
CA ASN A 20 10.38 -4.10 -7.44
C ASN A 20 10.77 -3.79 -6.00
N ARG A 21 9.87 -3.31 -5.15
CA ARG A 21 10.22 -2.96 -3.76
C ARG A 21 9.91 -4.10 -2.80
N GLN A 22 8.67 -4.58 -2.79
CA GLN A 22 8.26 -5.62 -1.84
C GLN A 22 9.01 -6.94 -2.09
N LEU A 23 9.23 -7.34 -3.36
CA LEU A 23 10.00 -8.54 -3.65
C LEU A 23 11.46 -8.45 -3.18
N LYS A 24 12.08 -7.27 -3.21
CA LYS A 24 13.42 -7.07 -2.66
C LYS A 24 13.45 -7.25 -1.14
N TRP A 25 12.43 -6.72 -0.44
CA TRP A 25 12.33 -6.92 1.01
C TRP A 25 12.07 -8.36 1.38
N LYS A 26 11.21 -9.06 0.63
CA LYS A 26 11.04 -10.50 0.82
C LYS A 26 12.35 -11.26 0.61
N ALA A 27 13.06 -11.00 -0.48
CA ALA A 27 14.34 -11.67 -0.75
C ALA A 27 15.39 -11.41 0.35
N LEU A 28 15.42 -10.19 0.92
CA LEU A 28 16.28 -9.86 2.05
C LEU A 28 15.86 -10.60 3.32
N ALA A 29 14.55 -10.69 3.61
CA ALA A 29 14.07 -11.47 4.75
C ALA A 29 14.48 -12.95 4.61
N ASP A 30 14.28 -13.53 3.43
CA ASP A 30 14.67 -14.91 3.12
C ASP A 30 16.19 -15.11 3.31
N ALA A 31 17.02 -14.18 2.84
CA ALA A 31 18.48 -14.24 3.00
C ALA A 31 18.96 -14.18 4.47
N HIS A 32 18.14 -13.63 5.37
CA HIS A 32 18.42 -13.50 6.79
C HIS A 32 17.64 -14.51 7.66
N ASN A 33 17.00 -15.51 7.07
CA ASN A 33 16.14 -16.48 7.76
C ASN A 33 15.01 -15.80 8.58
N CYS A 34 14.51 -14.67 8.09
CA CYS A 34 13.35 -13.97 8.63
C CYS A 34 12.12 -14.28 7.77
N THR A 35 10.95 -14.34 8.40
CA THR A 35 9.70 -14.46 7.67
C THR A 35 9.23 -13.11 7.16
N TYR A 36 8.63 -13.11 5.97
CA TYR A 36 8.08 -11.89 5.38
C TYR A 36 6.56 -11.84 5.49
N ILE A 37 6.02 -10.75 6.05
CA ILE A 37 4.58 -10.49 6.10
C ILE A 37 4.28 -9.30 5.16
N PRO A 38 3.69 -9.53 3.97
CA PRO A 38 3.30 -8.45 3.08
C PRO A 38 2.21 -7.59 3.72
N ALA A 39 2.21 -6.29 3.40
CA ALA A 39 1.20 -5.35 3.86
C ALA A 39 0.40 -4.74 2.70
N ALA A 40 -0.82 -4.29 3.00
CA ALA A 40 -1.65 -3.47 2.13
C ALA A 40 -2.34 -2.36 2.94
N SER A 41 -2.39 -1.17 2.36
CA SER A 41 -3.12 -0.01 2.91
C SER A 41 -4.20 0.45 1.92
N PRO A 42 -5.33 1.00 2.38
CA PRO A 42 -6.39 1.44 1.50
C PRO A 42 -6.11 2.78 0.80
N GLY A 43 -5.30 3.63 1.42
CA GLY A 43 -4.91 4.96 0.97
C GLY A 43 -3.91 5.57 1.95
N PHE A 44 -3.63 6.86 1.82
CA PHE A 44 -2.85 7.63 2.79
C PHE A 44 -3.13 9.13 2.65
N ASN A 45 -3.34 9.83 3.76
CA ASN A 45 -3.40 11.29 3.81
C ASN A 45 -3.26 11.77 5.26
N ASP A 46 -2.14 12.41 5.60
CA ASP A 46 -1.88 12.97 6.93
C ASP A 46 -1.90 14.50 6.99
N LEU A 47 -2.32 15.17 5.92
CA LEU A 47 -2.33 16.64 5.83
C LEU A 47 -3.22 17.31 6.88
N GLY A 48 -4.19 16.57 7.44
CA GLY A 48 -5.05 17.05 8.53
C GLY A 48 -4.33 17.23 9.87
N VAL A 49 -3.19 16.57 10.07
CA VAL A 49 -2.39 16.65 11.31
C VAL A 49 -0.93 17.03 11.09
N ARG A 50 -0.42 16.91 9.86
CA ARG A 50 0.99 17.14 9.50
C ARG A 50 1.13 17.94 8.21
N LEU A 51 0.44 19.09 8.12
CA LEU A 51 0.47 19.95 6.93
C LEU A 51 1.91 20.38 6.53
N GLU A 52 2.77 20.68 7.51
CA GLU A 52 4.16 21.13 7.26
C GLU A 52 5.06 20.02 6.68
N ALA A 53 4.70 18.75 6.89
CA ALA A 53 5.45 17.63 6.33
C ALA A 53 5.18 17.43 4.83
N ASP A 54 4.05 17.97 4.33
CA ASP A 54 3.64 17.98 2.92
C ASP A 54 3.80 16.61 2.23
N HIS A 55 3.42 15.53 2.92
CA HIS A 55 3.45 14.20 2.34
C HIS A 55 2.39 14.10 1.24
N PRO A 56 2.74 13.63 0.02
CA PRO A 56 1.77 13.47 -1.04
C PRO A 56 0.67 12.48 -0.64
N PRO A 57 -0.62 12.88 -0.65
CA PRO A 57 -1.69 11.95 -0.34
C PRO A 57 -1.88 10.94 -1.48
N LEU A 58 -2.28 9.73 -1.09
CA LEU A 58 -2.56 8.59 -1.96
C LEU A 58 -4.04 8.23 -1.86
N SER A 59 -4.74 8.42 -2.98
CA SER A 59 -6.16 8.13 -3.15
C SER A 59 -6.48 6.66 -2.89
N ARG A 60 -7.66 6.41 -2.33
CA ARG A 60 -8.24 5.06 -2.22
C ARG A 60 -8.64 4.45 -3.58
N ARG A 61 -8.54 5.22 -4.65
CA ARG A 61 -8.85 4.83 -6.04
C ARG A 61 -7.56 4.68 -6.86
N LEU A 62 -7.57 3.79 -7.85
CA LEU A 62 -6.45 3.65 -8.79
C LEU A 62 -6.41 4.77 -9.84
N THR A 63 -7.57 5.28 -10.28
CA THR A 63 -7.70 6.44 -11.19
C THR A 63 -8.93 7.26 -10.78
N PRO A 64 -9.12 8.50 -11.29
CA PRO A 64 -10.28 9.33 -10.96
C PRO A 64 -11.64 8.68 -11.27
N GLU A 65 -11.70 7.88 -12.34
CA GLU A 65 -12.91 7.24 -12.86
C GLU A 65 -13.24 5.92 -12.16
N MET A 66 -12.28 5.36 -11.41
CA MET A 66 -12.45 4.09 -10.71
C MET A 66 -13.12 4.26 -9.34
N GLU A 67 -13.78 3.21 -8.88
CA GLU A 67 -14.43 3.18 -7.58
C GLU A 67 -13.42 3.27 -6.42
N GLU A 68 -13.90 3.75 -5.28
CA GLU A 68 -13.17 3.69 -4.02
C GLU A 68 -12.81 2.25 -3.63
N GLY A 69 -11.63 2.07 -3.04
CA GLY A 69 -11.10 0.78 -2.62
C GLY A 69 -10.41 0.01 -3.75
N THR A 70 -10.39 0.53 -4.97
CA THR A 70 -9.67 -0.12 -6.08
C THR A 70 -8.16 -0.19 -5.85
N LEU A 71 -7.57 0.80 -5.16
CA LEU A 71 -6.18 0.71 -4.71
C LEU A 71 -5.99 -0.46 -3.75
N PHE A 72 -6.85 -0.56 -2.74
CA PHE A 72 -6.74 -1.58 -1.70
C PHE A 72 -6.90 -2.99 -2.28
N ARG A 73 -7.90 -3.20 -3.13
CA ARG A 73 -8.13 -4.49 -3.81
C ARG A 73 -6.92 -4.90 -4.64
N ALA A 74 -6.31 -3.96 -5.37
CA ALA A 74 -5.10 -4.23 -6.13
C ALA A 74 -3.93 -4.62 -5.21
N GLY A 75 -3.72 -3.87 -4.12
CA GLY A 75 -2.71 -4.16 -3.11
C GLY A 75 -2.88 -5.54 -2.48
N LEU A 76 -4.08 -5.86 -1.99
CA LEU A 76 -4.41 -7.18 -1.43
C LEU A 76 -4.14 -8.31 -2.43
N SER A 77 -4.57 -8.14 -3.70
CA SER A 77 -4.32 -9.13 -4.75
C SER A 77 -2.83 -9.45 -4.95
N ARG A 78 -1.95 -8.46 -4.81
CA ARG A 78 -0.49 -8.67 -4.91
C ARG A 78 0.11 -9.19 -3.61
N ALA A 79 -0.30 -8.63 -2.47
CA ALA A 79 0.13 -9.08 -1.15
C ALA A 79 -0.15 -10.57 -0.92
N THR A 80 -1.34 -11.06 -1.27
CA THR A 80 -1.71 -12.49 -1.15
C THR A 80 -0.81 -13.40 -1.98
N LYS A 81 -0.30 -12.95 -3.12
CA LYS A 81 0.62 -13.75 -3.96
C LYS A 81 2.05 -13.80 -3.40
N MET A 82 2.36 -12.96 -2.43
CA MET A 82 3.69 -12.79 -1.84
C MET A 82 3.80 -13.34 -0.42
N THR A 83 2.74 -13.96 0.10
CA THR A 83 2.70 -14.46 1.46
C THR A 83 3.72 -15.58 1.66
N ASP A 84 4.26 -15.64 2.88
CA ASP A 84 5.24 -16.65 3.27
C ASP A 84 4.57 -17.80 4.03
N PRO A 85 4.72 -19.07 3.59
CA PRO A 85 4.23 -20.23 4.33
C PRO A 85 4.80 -20.33 5.76
N ALA A 86 6.03 -19.89 5.99
CA ALA A 86 6.63 -19.85 7.32
C ALA A 86 5.93 -18.82 8.23
N ALA A 87 5.29 -17.80 7.65
CA ALA A 87 4.41 -16.86 8.33
C ALA A 87 2.93 -17.29 8.33
N ARG A 88 2.63 -18.56 8.01
CA ARG A 88 1.25 -19.08 7.86
C ARG A 88 0.41 -18.28 6.86
N ASN A 89 1.06 -17.80 5.80
CA ASN A 89 0.46 -16.98 4.76
C ASN A 89 -0.20 -15.69 5.28
N MET A 90 0.33 -15.10 6.34
CA MET A 90 -0.21 -13.88 6.95
C MET A 90 -0.06 -12.66 6.03
N ILE A 91 -1.03 -11.75 6.10
CA ILE A 91 -1.00 -10.42 5.50
C ILE A 91 -1.28 -9.40 6.61
N MET A 92 -0.60 -8.27 6.58
CA MET A 92 -0.88 -7.13 7.45
C MET A 92 -1.78 -6.11 6.72
N ILE A 93 -2.86 -5.71 7.36
CA ILE A 93 -3.67 -4.57 6.89
C ILE A 93 -3.27 -3.36 7.71
N ASN A 94 -2.79 -2.32 7.03
CA ASN A 94 -2.53 -1.04 7.66
C ASN A 94 -3.63 -0.05 7.23
N SER A 95 -4.55 0.32 8.10
CA SER A 95 -4.72 -0.01 9.54
C SER A 95 -6.18 -0.29 9.84
N PHE A 96 -6.50 -0.72 11.07
CA PHE A 96 -7.91 -0.75 11.49
C PHE A 96 -8.48 0.67 11.56
N ASN A 97 -7.78 1.62 12.22
CA ASN A 97 -8.36 2.90 12.60
C ASN A 97 -7.33 4.06 12.73
N GLU A 98 -6.23 4.08 11.98
CA GLU A 98 -5.33 5.24 11.98
C GLU A 98 -5.90 6.37 11.09
N TRP A 99 -6.91 7.03 11.66
CA TRP A 99 -7.64 8.12 11.02
C TRP A 99 -6.77 9.33 10.70
N HIS A 100 -5.69 9.57 11.47
CA HIS A 100 -4.81 10.69 11.20
C HIS A 100 -3.99 10.53 9.92
N GLU A 101 -3.82 9.29 9.44
CA GLU A 101 -3.09 9.00 8.20
C GLU A 101 -4.01 8.54 7.07
N ASP A 102 -5.33 8.58 7.28
CA ASP A 102 -6.35 8.07 6.35
C ASP A 102 -6.08 6.61 5.86
N THR A 103 -5.48 5.78 6.71
CA THR A 103 -5.18 4.37 6.39
C THR A 103 -6.22 3.39 6.94
N GLN A 104 -7.24 3.86 7.65
CA GLN A 104 -8.29 3.03 8.22
C GLN A 104 -9.12 2.26 7.17
N ILE A 105 -9.62 1.09 7.55
CA ILE A 105 -10.57 0.28 6.77
C ILE A 105 -12.02 0.42 7.24
#